data_AF-A0AAX3ZNA7-F1
#
_entry.id   AF-A0AAX3ZNA7-F1
#
_cell.length_a   1.000
_cell.length_b   1.000
_cell.length_c   1.000
_cell.angle_alpha   90.00
_cell.angle_beta   90.00
_cell.angle_gamma   90.00
#
_symmetry.space_group_name_H-M   'P 1'
#
loop_
_entity.id
_entity.type
_entity.pdbx_description
1 polymer ?
#
loop_
_entity_poly.entity_id
_entity_poly.type
_entity_poly.pdbx_seq_one_letter_code
_entity_poly.pdbx_strand_id
1 'polypeptide(L)'
;MSIPPPPGPQEPPAQGPYPQPYAQQPYPQGPFPVPQQPYPGGAWGQPYGAYPRRPPVNGLAVAAFVLGVLCCVPAVGLVLGLVALARIRKRGERGKGLAVAGSVLSSVGLVLWAVTLSTGAVGEFWDGFRDAARGEGTAYALEKGECFTTPSGSLQGVTYDVDQVPCAREHDGEVFAVFDLPGGAFPGDDGITRVADERCYALQDSYAMDRWALPGDVDVYYLTPTSQSWRAGDREVTCLFGNTDERGTLTGSLRTDGTTLDPDQHTYLAAELQLYLAMDEMPVERTAEEDLAAHTFWATRVSAALDRQTGMLRGHSWPADAQRPVAALVADLDTARKEFGLASRATDADAYYEHSDKAIALIDADTAVGARAALGLDTTPPVYEETGEEGGGAEPGKQV
;
A
#
# COMPACT_ATOMS: atom_id res chain seq x y z
N MET A 1 -16.91 -27.39 39.37
CA MET A 1 -15.53 -27.23 39.88
C MET A 1 -15.25 -25.74 39.92
N SER A 2 -14.80 -25.20 41.05
CA SER A 2 -14.70 -23.76 41.30
C SER A 2 -13.51 -23.11 40.58
N ILE A 3 -13.78 -21.98 39.92
CA ILE A 3 -12.86 -21.19 39.10
C ILE A 3 -12.07 -20.21 40.02
N PRO A 4 -10.75 -20.03 39.84
CA PRO A 4 -9.95 -19.10 40.66
C PRO A 4 -10.15 -17.63 40.24
N PRO A 5 -9.92 -16.65 41.14
CA PRO A 5 -10.12 -15.23 40.85
C PRO A 5 -8.98 -14.60 40.02
N PRO A 6 -9.24 -13.48 39.32
CA PRO A 6 -8.28 -12.81 38.45
C PRO A 6 -7.19 -12.02 39.20
N PRO A 7 -6.01 -11.77 38.57
CA PRO A 7 -4.95 -10.96 39.15
C PRO A 7 -5.29 -9.46 39.15
N GLY A 8 -4.87 -8.74 40.19
CA GLY A 8 -5.07 -7.29 40.34
C GLY A 8 -4.11 -6.42 39.51
N PRO A 9 -4.33 -5.09 39.46
CA PRO A 9 -3.59 -4.18 38.60
C PRO A 9 -2.16 -3.89 39.08
N GLN A 10 -1.22 -3.81 38.14
CA GLN A 10 0.17 -3.41 38.36
C GLN A 10 0.32 -1.89 38.23
N GLU A 11 0.97 -1.25 39.22
CA GLU A 11 1.31 0.17 39.22
C GLU A 11 2.51 0.48 38.30
N PRO A 12 2.54 1.67 37.65
CA PRO A 12 3.67 2.09 36.81
C PRO A 12 4.87 2.60 37.63
N PRO A 13 6.11 2.44 37.14
CA PRO A 13 7.30 2.91 37.86
C PRO A 13 7.46 4.44 37.82
N ALA A 14 7.91 5.01 38.95
CA ALA A 14 8.17 6.43 39.15
C ALA A 14 9.33 6.96 38.29
N GLN A 15 9.10 8.10 37.64
CA GLN A 15 10.09 8.85 36.84
C GLN A 15 11.11 9.57 37.74
N GLY A 16 12.40 9.30 37.51
CA GLY A 16 13.51 10.04 38.12
C GLY A 16 13.80 11.37 37.38
N PRO A 17 14.38 12.38 38.04
CA PRO A 17 14.55 13.72 37.47
C PRO A 17 15.67 13.81 36.42
N TYR A 18 15.36 14.56 35.35
CA TYR A 18 16.22 14.86 34.19
C TYR A 18 17.47 15.70 34.56
N PRO A 19 18.66 15.47 33.96
CA PRO A 19 19.81 16.36 34.13
C PRO A 19 19.69 17.62 33.26
N GLN A 20 19.96 18.77 33.86
CA GLN A 20 20.07 20.10 33.25
C GLN A 20 21.37 20.27 32.45
N PRO A 21 21.39 21.12 31.40
CA PRO A 21 22.59 21.38 30.60
C PRO A 21 23.49 22.42 31.30
N TYR A 22 24.75 22.07 31.52
CA TYR A 22 25.74 22.95 32.14
C TYR A 22 26.33 23.91 31.11
N ALA A 23 26.17 25.21 31.39
CA ALA A 23 26.82 26.29 30.70
C ALA A 23 28.34 26.27 30.92
N GLN A 24 29.12 26.50 29.86
CA GLN A 24 30.56 26.72 29.97
C GLN A 24 30.85 28.15 30.45
N GLN A 25 31.69 28.26 31.48
CA GLN A 25 32.28 29.52 31.96
C GLN A 25 33.82 29.38 31.95
N PRO A 26 34.57 30.42 31.56
CA PRO A 26 36.00 30.34 31.29
C PRO A 26 36.85 30.61 32.53
N TYR A 27 37.91 29.82 32.73
CA TYR A 27 38.86 30.01 33.83
C TYR A 27 40.14 30.75 33.39
N PRO A 28 40.62 31.74 34.16
CA PRO A 28 41.84 32.50 33.85
C PRO A 28 43.13 31.81 34.35
N GLN A 29 44.22 32.09 33.64
CA GLN A 29 45.59 31.67 33.91
C GLN A 29 46.15 32.27 35.21
N GLY A 30 46.87 31.44 35.99
CA GLY A 30 47.64 31.85 37.17
C GLY A 30 48.84 30.92 37.41
N PRO A 31 50.07 31.42 37.60
CA PRO A 31 51.31 30.63 37.57
C PRO A 31 51.83 30.27 38.97
N PHE A 32 52.12 29.00 39.26
CA PHE A 32 52.84 28.62 40.50
C PHE A 32 53.82 27.43 40.31
N PRO A 33 54.93 27.41 41.06
CA PRO A 33 56.17 26.72 40.69
C PRO A 33 56.27 25.30 41.24
N VAL A 34 56.99 24.44 40.52
CA VAL A 34 57.25 23.03 40.90
C VAL A 34 58.64 22.90 41.55
N PRO A 35 58.80 22.21 42.70
CA PRO A 35 60.08 22.11 43.38
C PRO A 35 60.97 21.02 42.77
N GLN A 36 62.27 21.32 42.66
CA GLN A 36 63.32 20.37 42.33
C GLN A 36 63.68 19.49 43.53
N GLN A 37 63.87 18.19 43.29
CA GLN A 37 64.61 17.29 44.17
C GLN A 37 65.59 16.44 43.35
N PRO A 38 66.82 16.19 43.84
CA PRO A 38 67.96 15.78 43.03
C PRO A 38 68.24 14.27 43.09
N TYR A 39 68.78 13.71 42.01
CA TYR A 39 69.36 12.36 42.02
C TYR A 39 70.78 12.36 41.40
N PRO A 40 71.72 11.53 41.92
CA PRO A 40 73.15 11.73 41.75
C PRO A 40 73.70 11.14 40.44
N GLY A 41 74.77 11.76 39.95
CA GLY A 41 75.37 11.50 38.66
C GLY A 41 76.08 10.15 38.50
N GLY A 42 76.07 9.68 37.26
CA GLY A 42 76.95 8.66 36.71
C GLY A 42 77.32 9.04 35.27
N ALA A 43 78.59 9.38 35.06
CA ALA A 43 79.14 9.80 33.79
C ALA A 43 79.45 8.61 32.89
N TRP A 44 78.91 8.57 31.68
CA TRP A 44 79.46 7.82 30.54
C TRP A 44 79.08 8.52 29.22
N GLY A 45 80.08 9.01 28.49
CA GLY A 45 79.93 9.64 27.18
C GLY A 45 79.75 8.62 26.06
N GLN A 46 78.89 8.95 25.09
CA GLN A 46 78.78 8.29 23.78
C GLN A 46 78.46 9.35 22.70
N PRO A 47 79.07 9.28 21.50
CA PRO A 47 78.91 10.29 20.45
C PRO A 47 77.60 10.05 19.67
N TYR A 48 76.83 11.11 19.43
CA TYR A 48 75.61 11.05 18.62
C TYR A 48 75.94 10.79 17.15
N GLY A 49 75.61 9.59 16.67
CA GLY A 49 75.57 9.25 15.25
C GLY A 49 74.38 9.89 14.53
N ALA A 50 74.61 10.43 13.35
CA ALA A 50 73.58 10.99 12.47
C ALA A 50 72.57 9.92 12.04
N TYR A 51 71.28 10.18 12.23
CA TYR A 51 70.20 9.33 11.71
C TYR A 51 70.16 9.38 10.17
N PRO A 52 70.11 8.24 9.45
CA PRO A 52 69.93 8.25 8.00
C PRO A 52 68.49 8.70 7.64
N ARG A 53 68.38 9.80 6.87
CA ARG A 53 67.10 10.31 6.35
C ARG A 53 66.57 9.34 5.29
N ARG A 54 65.46 8.66 5.57
CA ARG A 54 64.80 7.76 4.61
C ARG A 54 64.25 8.58 3.42
N PRO A 55 64.41 8.12 2.16
CA PRO A 55 63.84 8.80 1.01
C PRO A 55 62.31 8.89 1.09
N PRO A 56 61.67 9.98 0.62
CA PRO A 56 60.22 10.14 0.63
C PRO A 56 59.51 9.12 -0.29
N VAL A 57 58.27 8.79 0.05
CA VAL A 57 57.40 7.93 -0.76
C VAL A 57 56.81 8.72 -1.94
N ASN A 58 56.66 8.08 -3.10
CA ASN A 58 56.08 8.74 -4.28
C ASN A 58 54.55 8.88 -4.13
N GLY A 59 54.05 10.11 -4.09
CA GLY A 59 52.61 10.39 -3.99
C GLY A 59 51.78 9.78 -5.12
N LEU A 60 52.35 9.61 -6.32
CA LEU A 60 51.68 8.95 -7.45
C LEU A 60 51.51 7.44 -7.22
N ALA A 61 52.40 6.79 -6.47
CA ALA A 61 52.27 5.37 -6.14
C ALA A 61 51.16 5.14 -5.11
N VAL A 62 50.98 6.08 -4.17
CA VAL A 62 49.87 6.07 -3.21
C VAL A 62 48.55 6.35 -3.94
N ALA A 63 48.52 7.36 -4.82
CA ALA A 63 47.34 7.67 -5.63
C ALA A 63 46.93 6.50 -6.54
N ALA A 64 47.89 5.84 -7.20
CA ALA A 64 47.62 4.65 -8.03
C ALA A 64 47.10 3.47 -7.21
N PHE A 65 47.55 3.30 -5.96
CA PHE A 65 47.04 2.27 -5.06
C PHE A 65 45.62 2.58 -4.58
N VAL A 66 45.37 3.82 -4.14
CA VAL A 66 44.06 4.27 -3.67
C VAL A 66 43.01 4.23 -4.79
N LEU A 67 43.37 4.69 -6.00
CA LEU A 67 42.51 4.63 -7.19
C LEU A 67 42.34 3.20 -7.74
N GLY A 68 43.33 2.33 -7.57
CA GLY A 68 43.19 0.92 -7.92
C GLY A 68 42.27 0.15 -6.96
N VAL A 69 42.17 0.60 -5.70
CA VAL A 69 41.26 0.05 -4.69
C VAL A 69 39.85 0.64 -4.83
N LEU A 70 39.74 1.94 -5.11
CA LEU A 70 38.46 2.62 -5.38
C LEU A 70 38.12 2.46 -6.87
N CYS A 71 37.45 1.35 -7.20
CA CYS A 71 37.05 0.82 -8.52
C CYS A 71 36.45 1.79 -9.56
N CYS A 72 36.32 3.09 -9.28
CA CYS A 72 35.53 4.01 -10.09
C CYS A 72 36.21 4.48 -11.39
N VAL A 73 37.53 4.30 -11.58
CA VAL A 73 38.20 4.58 -12.88
C VAL A 73 39.45 3.69 -13.08
N PRO A 74 39.30 2.40 -13.47
CA PRO A 74 40.43 1.46 -13.52
C PRO A 74 41.53 1.88 -14.51
N ALA A 75 41.19 2.59 -15.58
CA ALA A 75 42.18 3.07 -16.56
C ALA A 75 43.13 4.13 -15.99
N VAL A 76 42.66 5.01 -15.10
CA VAL A 76 43.47 6.10 -14.52
C VAL A 76 44.46 5.55 -13.48
N GLY A 77 44.03 4.59 -12.65
CA GLY A 77 44.91 3.89 -11.70
C GLY A 77 46.08 3.17 -12.39
N LEU A 78 45.81 2.52 -13.52
CA LEU A 78 46.82 1.82 -14.32
C LEU A 78 47.85 2.79 -14.92
N VAL A 79 47.40 3.89 -15.53
CA VAL A 79 48.29 4.90 -16.12
C VAL A 79 49.17 5.55 -15.05
N LEU A 80 48.58 5.92 -13.90
CA LEU A 80 49.33 6.53 -12.80
C LEU A 80 50.33 5.55 -12.17
N GLY A 81 49.97 4.27 -12.05
CA GLY A 81 50.86 3.22 -11.57
C GLY A 81 52.09 3.04 -12.47
N LEU A 82 51.91 3.02 -13.79
CA LEU A 82 53.00 2.92 -14.77
C LEU A 82 53.92 4.17 -14.74
N VAL A 83 53.34 5.37 -14.65
CA VAL A 83 54.11 6.62 -14.55
C VAL A 83 54.86 6.71 -13.21
N ALA A 84 54.25 6.28 -12.11
CA ALA A 84 54.90 6.19 -10.80
C ALA A 84 56.09 5.23 -10.82
N LEU A 85 55.96 4.07 -11.48
CA LEU A 85 57.04 3.10 -11.64
C LEU A 85 58.24 3.69 -12.41
N ALA A 86 57.97 4.42 -13.48
CA ALA A 86 59.00 5.09 -14.29
C ALA A 86 59.74 6.19 -13.51
N ARG A 87 59.01 6.99 -12.70
CA ARG A 87 59.61 8.03 -11.84
C ARG A 87 60.43 7.44 -10.70
N ILE A 88 59.91 6.41 -10.04
CA ILE A 88 60.61 5.72 -8.95
C ILE A 88 61.93 5.09 -9.47
N ARG A 89 61.93 4.50 -10.67
CA ARG A 89 63.15 3.95 -11.28
C ARG A 89 64.20 5.01 -11.58
N LYS A 90 63.79 6.22 -11.98
CA LYS A 90 64.71 7.32 -12.32
C LYS A 90 65.19 8.13 -11.10
N ARG A 91 64.37 8.25 -10.06
CA ARG A 91 64.63 9.14 -8.90
C ARG A 91 64.98 8.41 -7.60
N GLY A 92 64.91 7.08 -7.57
CA GLY A 92 65.25 6.29 -6.37
C GLY A 92 64.24 6.42 -5.22
N GLU A 93 63.00 6.85 -5.52
CA GLU A 93 61.94 7.06 -4.52
C GLU A 93 61.38 5.74 -3.97
N ARG A 94 60.77 5.76 -2.78
CA ARG A 94 60.10 4.58 -2.21
C ARG A 94 58.66 4.47 -2.72
N GLY A 95 58.15 3.24 -2.88
CA GLY A 95 56.74 3.00 -3.30
C GLY A 95 56.54 2.02 -4.47
N LYS A 96 57.58 1.30 -4.93
CA LYS A 96 57.46 0.33 -6.03
C LYS A 96 56.36 -0.72 -5.79
N GLY A 97 56.28 -1.27 -4.57
CA GLY A 97 55.27 -2.29 -4.22
C GLY A 97 53.83 -1.76 -4.33
N LEU A 98 53.59 -0.53 -3.90
CA LEU A 98 52.27 0.12 -3.99
C LEU A 98 51.86 0.41 -5.44
N ALA A 99 52.80 0.89 -6.27
CA ALA A 99 52.54 1.12 -7.69
C ALA A 99 52.28 -0.17 -8.47
N VAL A 100 52.99 -1.26 -8.17
CA VAL A 100 52.72 -2.58 -8.77
C VAL A 100 51.36 -3.11 -8.33
N ALA A 101 51.06 -3.09 -7.02
CA ALA A 101 49.78 -3.54 -6.50
C ALA A 101 48.61 -2.74 -7.10
N GLY A 102 48.71 -1.41 -7.15
CA GLY A 102 47.69 -0.55 -7.77
C GLY A 102 47.50 -0.82 -9.26
N SER A 103 48.59 -1.11 -9.99
CA SER A 103 48.51 -1.43 -11.43
C SER A 103 47.82 -2.79 -11.66
N VAL A 104 48.16 -3.81 -10.86
CA VAL A 104 47.57 -5.16 -10.96
C VAL A 104 46.08 -5.11 -10.63
N LEU A 105 45.71 -4.47 -9.51
CA LEU A 105 44.31 -4.29 -9.12
C LEU A 105 43.51 -3.54 -10.20
N SER A 106 44.09 -2.47 -10.77
CA SER A 106 43.48 -1.71 -11.87
C SER A 106 43.30 -2.56 -13.14
N SER A 107 44.25 -3.44 -13.44
CA SER A 107 44.20 -4.30 -14.64
C SER A 107 43.11 -5.37 -14.51
N VAL A 108 43.01 -6.00 -13.33
CA VAL A 108 41.95 -6.94 -13.00
C VAL A 108 40.58 -6.25 -13.02
N GLY A 109 40.49 -5.05 -12.45
CA GLY A 109 39.27 -4.23 -12.50
C GLY A 109 38.84 -3.88 -13.93
N LEU A 110 39.78 -3.59 -14.83
CA LEU A 110 39.50 -3.26 -16.23
C LEU A 110 39.00 -4.49 -17.01
N VAL A 111 39.58 -5.67 -16.76
CA VAL A 111 39.10 -6.94 -17.35
C VAL A 111 37.70 -7.27 -16.85
N LEU A 112 37.43 -7.13 -15.55
CA LEU A 112 36.11 -7.34 -14.99
C LEU A 112 35.08 -6.37 -15.59
N TRP A 113 35.44 -5.08 -15.72
CA TRP A 113 34.60 -4.07 -16.37
C TRP A 113 34.32 -4.37 -17.84
N ALA A 114 35.32 -4.86 -18.59
CA ALA A 114 35.14 -5.23 -19.99
C ALA A 114 34.19 -6.44 -20.11
N VAL A 115 34.31 -7.41 -19.20
CA VAL A 115 33.42 -8.58 -19.15
C VAL A 115 31.99 -8.15 -18.82
N THR A 116 31.77 -7.35 -17.76
CA THR A 116 30.42 -6.89 -17.39
C THR A 116 29.78 -5.98 -18.45
N LEU A 117 30.55 -5.14 -19.13
CA LEU A 117 30.04 -4.35 -20.27
C LEU A 117 29.70 -5.23 -21.48
N SER A 118 30.45 -6.30 -21.71
CA SER A 118 30.20 -7.19 -22.85
C SER A 118 28.96 -8.08 -22.68
N THR A 119 28.54 -8.36 -21.44
CA THR A 119 27.39 -9.23 -21.14
C THR A 119 26.07 -8.48 -20.97
N GLY A 120 26.06 -7.14 -20.98
CA GLY A 120 24.84 -6.36 -20.71
C GLY A 120 24.44 -6.29 -19.24
N ALA A 121 25.16 -6.98 -18.35
CA ALA A 121 24.87 -7.06 -16.91
C ALA A 121 24.90 -5.69 -16.19
N VAL A 122 25.61 -4.71 -16.74
CA VAL A 122 25.59 -3.33 -16.22
C VAL A 122 24.23 -2.66 -16.49
N GLY A 123 23.58 -2.98 -17.62
CA GLY A 123 22.24 -2.49 -17.95
C GLY A 123 21.19 -3.10 -17.02
N GLU A 124 21.17 -4.43 -16.89
CA GLU A 124 20.26 -5.14 -15.98
C GLU A 124 20.42 -4.69 -14.52
N PHE A 125 21.67 -4.49 -14.06
CA PHE A 125 21.94 -3.94 -12.73
C PHE A 125 21.45 -2.49 -12.57
N TRP A 126 21.60 -1.67 -13.63
CA TRP A 126 21.18 -0.27 -13.60
C TRP A 126 19.66 -0.11 -13.68
N ASP A 127 18.99 -0.98 -14.43
CA ASP A 127 17.53 -1.04 -14.52
C ASP A 127 16.96 -1.55 -13.19
N GLY A 128 17.46 -2.65 -12.64
CA GLY A 128 17.04 -3.10 -11.29
C GLY A 128 17.30 -2.07 -10.19
N PHE A 129 18.38 -1.28 -10.27
CA PHE A 129 18.61 -0.16 -9.34
C PHE A 129 17.62 0.99 -9.56
N ARG A 130 17.23 1.26 -10.82
CA ARG A 130 16.27 2.31 -11.17
C ARG A 130 14.85 1.91 -10.74
N ASP A 131 14.48 0.66 -10.93
CA ASP A 131 13.18 0.10 -10.56
C ASP A 131 13.05 0.10 -9.03
N ALA A 132 14.08 -0.37 -8.32
CA ALA A 132 14.16 -0.27 -6.86
C ALA A 132 14.16 1.17 -6.34
N ALA A 133 14.75 2.13 -7.08
CA ALA A 133 14.72 3.55 -6.72
C ALA A 133 13.36 4.21 -6.98
N ARG A 134 12.53 3.63 -7.86
CA ARG A 134 11.15 4.08 -8.13
C ARG A 134 10.11 3.36 -7.27
N GLY A 135 10.48 2.27 -6.60
CA GLY A 135 9.55 1.41 -5.88
C GLY A 135 8.74 0.48 -6.79
N GLU A 136 9.12 0.35 -8.07
CA GLU A 136 8.50 -0.62 -8.99
C GLU A 136 8.67 -2.03 -8.44
N GLY A 137 7.59 -2.81 -8.42
CA GLY A 137 7.53 -4.15 -7.82
C GLY A 137 7.14 -4.17 -6.33
N THR A 138 6.72 -3.03 -5.78
CA THR A 138 6.21 -2.97 -4.41
C THR A 138 4.73 -2.63 -4.33
N ALA A 139 4.07 -3.12 -3.29
CA ALA A 139 2.67 -2.84 -2.97
C ALA A 139 2.31 -1.34 -2.98
N TYR A 140 3.30 -0.47 -2.68
CA TYR A 140 3.17 0.99 -2.60
C TYR A 140 3.27 1.72 -3.96
N ALA A 141 3.56 1.00 -5.04
CA ALA A 141 3.59 1.58 -6.38
C ALA A 141 2.35 1.24 -7.20
N LEU A 142 1.42 0.45 -6.63
CA LEU A 142 0.23 0.02 -7.35
C LEU A 142 -0.77 1.17 -7.47
N GLU A 143 -1.13 1.51 -8.70
CA GLU A 143 -2.12 2.53 -9.01
C GLU A 143 -3.51 1.92 -9.28
N LYS A 144 -4.53 2.76 -9.20
CA LYS A 144 -5.91 2.39 -9.58
C LYS A 144 -5.95 1.83 -11.00
N GLY A 145 -6.46 0.62 -11.15
CA GLY A 145 -6.59 -0.11 -12.41
C GLY A 145 -5.48 -1.12 -12.67
N GLU A 146 -4.50 -1.24 -11.78
CA GLU A 146 -3.40 -2.19 -11.93
C GLU A 146 -3.74 -3.54 -11.28
N CYS A 147 -3.35 -4.60 -11.97
CA CYS A 147 -3.47 -5.97 -11.49
C CYS A 147 -2.09 -6.54 -11.17
N PHE A 148 -2.00 -7.40 -10.17
CA PHE A 148 -0.73 -7.94 -9.70
C PHE A 148 -0.84 -9.37 -9.20
N THR A 149 0.30 -10.06 -9.20
CA THR A 149 0.49 -11.35 -8.54
C THR A 149 1.43 -11.20 -7.35
N THR A 150 1.33 -12.09 -6.39
CA THR A 150 2.19 -12.18 -5.21
C THR A 150 3.08 -13.42 -5.32
N PRO A 151 4.30 -13.41 -4.78
CA PRO A 151 5.17 -14.58 -4.81
C PRO A 151 4.56 -15.81 -4.08
N SER A 152 3.68 -15.58 -3.12
CA SER A 152 2.94 -16.62 -2.39
C SER A 152 1.75 -17.18 -3.17
N GLY A 153 1.24 -16.46 -4.19
CA GLY A 153 -0.04 -16.76 -4.85
C GLY A 153 -1.23 -16.62 -3.89
N SER A 154 -1.08 -15.73 -2.91
CA SER A 154 -2.07 -15.45 -1.87
C SER A 154 -1.92 -13.99 -1.47
N LEU A 155 -3.04 -13.32 -1.23
CA LEU A 155 -3.03 -11.95 -0.75
C LEU A 155 -2.60 -11.88 0.73
N GLN A 156 -2.75 -12.94 1.53
CA GLN A 156 -2.34 -12.92 2.93
C GLN A 156 -0.81 -12.82 3.11
N GLY A 157 -0.39 -11.96 4.02
CA GLY A 157 1.00 -11.62 4.32
C GLY A 157 1.68 -10.69 3.31
N VAL A 158 0.94 -10.14 2.34
CA VAL A 158 1.52 -9.27 1.31
C VAL A 158 1.92 -7.94 1.93
N THR A 159 3.22 -7.66 1.92
CA THR A 159 3.73 -6.44 2.57
C THR A 159 4.66 -5.63 1.68
N TYR A 160 5.39 -6.23 0.72
CA TYR A 160 6.39 -5.47 -0.04
C TYR A 160 6.66 -5.93 -1.47
N ASP A 161 6.47 -7.21 -1.84
CA ASP A 161 6.83 -7.71 -3.18
C ASP A 161 5.58 -8.12 -3.95
N VAL A 162 5.31 -7.41 -5.06
CA VAL A 162 4.22 -7.71 -6.00
C VAL A 162 4.72 -7.58 -7.43
N ASP A 163 4.23 -8.42 -8.31
CA ASP A 163 4.53 -8.34 -9.74
C ASP A 163 3.31 -7.80 -10.48
N GLN A 164 3.42 -6.61 -11.05
CA GLN A 164 2.36 -6.07 -11.91
C GLN A 164 2.21 -6.94 -13.15
N VAL A 165 0.97 -7.33 -13.45
CA VAL A 165 0.62 -8.13 -14.63
C VAL A 165 -0.57 -7.52 -15.37
N PRO A 166 -0.71 -7.76 -16.69
CA PRO A 166 -1.93 -7.39 -17.38
C PRO A 166 -3.14 -8.12 -16.80
N CYS A 167 -4.21 -7.40 -16.46
CA CYS A 167 -5.44 -7.96 -15.89
C CYS A 167 -6.09 -9.06 -16.73
N ALA A 168 -5.80 -9.11 -18.04
CA ALA A 168 -6.28 -10.18 -18.91
C ALA A 168 -5.63 -11.56 -18.63
N ARG A 169 -4.56 -11.60 -17.81
CA ARG A 169 -3.97 -12.84 -17.30
C ARG A 169 -4.49 -13.13 -15.89
N GLU A 170 -4.27 -14.35 -15.43
CA GLU A 170 -4.46 -14.70 -14.01
C GLU A 170 -3.66 -13.77 -13.11
N HIS A 171 -4.29 -13.26 -12.06
CA HIS A 171 -3.70 -12.36 -11.07
C HIS A 171 -4.37 -12.53 -9.71
N ASP A 172 -3.69 -12.11 -8.65
CA ASP A 172 -4.17 -12.30 -7.28
C ASP A 172 -5.01 -11.12 -6.80
N GLY A 173 -4.74 -9.92 -7.31
CA GLY A 173 -5.53 -8.73 -6.95
C GLY A 173 -5.55 -7.63 -8.02
N GLU A 174 -6.63 -6.84 -7.97
CA GLU A 174 -6.84 -5.67 -8.84
C GLU A 174 -7.12 -4.43 -7.98
N VAL A 175 -6.30 -3.39 -8.12
CA VAL A 175 -6.43 -2.16 -7.32
C VAL A 175 -7.54 -1.28 -7.87
N PHE A 176 -8.51 -0.93 -7.02
CA PHE A 176 -9.64 -0.08 -7.41
C PHE A 176 -9.60 1.33 -6.81
N ALA A 177 -8.87 1.51 -5.71
CA ALA A 177 -8.67 2.82 -5.09
C ALA A 177 -7.36 2.91 -4.30
N VAL A 178 -6.80 4.11 -4.23
CA VAL A 178 -5.62 4.44 -3.41
C VAL A 178 -5.88 5.78 -2.71
N PHE A 179 -5.55 5.87 -1.42
CA PHE A 179 -5.70 7.13 -0.68
C PHE A 179 -4.72 7.26 0.48
N ASP A 180 -4.42 8.52 0.85
CA ASP A 180 -3.63 8.81 2.04
C ASP A 180 -4.48 9.01 3.30
N LEU A 181 -3.98 8.47 4.40
CA LEU A 181 -4.42 8.76 5.76
C LEU A 181 -3.86 10.10 6.25
N PRO A 182 -4.57 10.81 7.14
CA PRO A 182 -4.05 12.04 7.71
C PRO A 182 -2.76 11.79 8.49
N GLY A 183 -1.80 12.72 8.37
CA GLY A 183 -0.57 12.70 9.14
C GLY A 183 -0.81 12.82 10.65
N GLY A 184 0.13 12.33 11.45
CA GLY A 184 0.03 12.40 12.91
C GLY A 184 0.73 11.23 13.61
N ALA A 185 0.36 11.01 14.87
CA ALA A 185 0.73 9.81 15.60
C ALA A 185 0.13 8.58 14.90
N PHE A 186 0.84 7.45 14.94
CA PHE A 186 0.35 6.19 14.40
C PHE A 186 -0.97 5.80 15.11
N PRO A 187 -2.10 5.66 14.39
CA PRO A 187 -3.40 5.36 15.00
C PRO A 187 -3.49 3.98 15.66
N GLY A 188 -2.54 3.09 15.36
CA GLY A 188 -2.64 1.66 15.64
C GLY A 188 -3.23 0.91 14.45
N ASP A 189 -2.91 -0.38 14.33
CA ASP A 189 -3.35 -1.22 13.21
C ASP A 189 -4.89 -1.24 13.14
N ASP A 190 -5.58 -1.55 14.24
CA ASP A 190 -7.06 -1.52 14.33
C ASP A 190 -7.68 -0.16 13.91
N GLY A 191 -6.97 0.93 14.21
CA GLY A 191 -7.41 2.28 13.86
C GLY A 191 -7.34 2.53 12.36
N ILE A 192 -6.30 2.01 11.70
CA ILE A 192 -6.10 2.08 10.26
C ILE A 192 -7.07 1.14 9.53
N THR A 193 -7.14 -0.12 9.97
CA THR A 193 -8.00 -1.17 9.41
C THR A 193 -9.46 -0.70 9.35
N ARG A 194 -9.98 -0.11 10.42
CA ARG A 194 -11.35 0.43 10.43
C ARG A 194 -11.58 1.54 9.39
N VAL A 195 -10.61 2.41 9.16
CA VAL A 195 -10.72 3.48 8.15
C VAL A 195 -10.57 2.91 6.75
N ALA A 196 -9.69 1.92 6.57
CA ALA A 196 -9.51 1.20 5.31
C ALA A 196 -10.80 0.48 4.92
N ASP A 197 -11.38 -0.30 5.83
CA ASP A 197 -12.63 -1.04 5.65
C ASP A 197 -13.77 -0.10 5.19
N GLU A 198 -14.10 0.92 6.02
CA GLU A 198 -15.17 1.88 5.71
C GLU A 198 -14.98 2.54 4.34
N ARG A 199 -13.75 2.97 4.03
CA ARG A 199 -13.47 3.77 2.83
C ARG A 199 -13.32 2.91 1.58
N CYS A 200 -12.74 1.71 1.68
CA CYS A 200 -12.57 0.82 0.55
C CYS A 200 -13.93 0.28 0.08
N TYR A 201 -14.80 -0.18 1.00
CA TYR A 201 -16.16 -0.57 0.62
C TYR A 201 -16.97 0.59 0.04
N ALA A 202 -16.81 1.82 0.58
CA ALA A 202 -17.47 2.99 0.00
C ALA A 202 -16.95 3.39 -1.41
N LEU A 203 -15.73 2.99 -1.77
CA LEU A 203 -15.11 3.34 -3.05
C LEU A 203 -15.28 2.27 -4.13
N GLN A 204 -15.60 1.04 -3.76
CA GLN A 204 -15.69 -0.10 -4.68
C GLN A 204 -16.67 0.15 -5.83
N ASP A 205 -17.84 0.71 -5.54
CA ASP A 205 -18.92 0.95 -6.51
C ASP A 205 -18.57 2.03 -7.54
N SER A 206 -17.53 2.84 -7.28
CA SER A 206 -17.03 3.82 -8.24
C SER A 206 -16.12 3.20 -9.31
N TYR A 207 -15.66 1.96 -9.08
CA TYR A 207 -14.79 1.21 -9.96
C TYR A 207 -15.50 0.04 -10.62
N ALA A 208 -16.26 -0.72 -9.84
CA ALA A 208 -17.12 -1.80 -10.28
C ALA A 208 -18.58 -1.35 -10.11
N MET A 209 -19.07 -0.47 -11.00
CA MET A 209 -20.44 0.05 -10.91
C MET A 209 -21.50 -1.03 -11.15
N ASP A 210 -21.15 -2.10 -11.87
CA ASP A 210 -22.04 -3.23 -12.07
C ASP A 210 -21.83 -4.31 -10.99
N ARG A 211 -22.59 -4.21 -9.90
CA ARG A 211 -22.56 -5.19 -8.80
C ARG A 211 -22.95 -6.61 -9.24
N TRP A 212 -23.69 -6.79 -10.32
CA TRP A 212 -24.08 -8.12 -10.83
C TRP A 212 -22.94 -8.77 -11.63
N ALA A 213 -22.03 -7.96 -12.18
CA ALA A 213 -20.86 -8.44 -12.89
C ALA A 213 -19.72 -8.86 -11.95
N LEU A 214 -19.81 -8.54 -10.66
CA LEU A 214 -18.85 -8.98 -9.65
C LEU A 214 -19.09 -10.46 -9.32
N PRO A 215 -18.10 -11.35 -9.51
CA PRO A 215 -18.23 -12.74 -9.12
C PRO A 215 -18.44 -12.90 -7.61
N GLY A 216 -19.25 -13.87 -7.20
CA GLY A 216 -19.56 -14.11 -5.77
C GLY A 216 -18.37 -14.62 -4.94
N ASP A 217 -17.25 -14.97 -5.58
CA ASP A 217 -15.99 -15.34 -4.95
C ASP A 217 -14.97 -14.17 -4.95
N VAL A 218 -15.42 -12.93 -5.15
CA VAL A 218 -14.60 -11.72 -5.06
C VAL A 218 -14.98 -10.92 -3.81
N ASP A 219 -13.98 -10.42 -3.10
CA ASP A 219 -14.15 -9.54 -1.93
C ASP A 219 -13.12 -8.40 -1.93
N VAL A 220 -13.34 -7.42 -1.05
CA VAL A 220 -12.47 -6.26 -0.84
C VAL A 220 -11.37 -6.63 0.16
N TYR A 221 -10.16 -6.30 -0.24
CA TYR A 221 -8.94 -6.39 0.54
C TYR A 221 -8.26 -5.03 0.57
N TYR A 222 -7.36 -4.83 1.53
CA TYR A 222 -6.62 -3.58 1.63
C TYR A 222 -5.20 -3.76 2.16
N LEU A 223 -4.27 -3.08 1.51
CA LEU A 223 -2.89 -2.93 1.98
C LEU A 223 -2.82 -1.64 2.80
N THR A 224 -2.20 -1.73 3.98
CA THR A 224 -2.21 -0.65 4.98
C THR A 224 -0.82 -0.32 5.47
N PRO A 225 -0.55 0.92 5.90
CA PRO A 225 0.75 1.29 6.45
C PRO A 225 1.01 0.56 7.76
N THR A 226 2.23 0.09 7.94
CA THR A 226 2.69 -0.48 9.21
C THR A 226 3.22 0.62 10.13
N SER A 227 3.36 0.32 11.43
CA SER A 227 4.01 1.25 12.36
C SER A 227 5.44 1.64 11.95
N GLN A 228 6.13 0.79 11.17
CA GLN A 228 7.47 1.03 10.65
C GLN A 228 7.42 1.96 9.43
N SER A 229 6.60 1.66 8.42
CA SER A 229 6.46 2.49 7.22
C SER A 229 5.87 3.87 7.58
N TRP A 230 4.98 3.93 8.57
CA TRP A 230 4.45 5.19 9.09
C TRP A 230 5.54 6.15 9.60
N ARG A 231 6.61 5.62 10.22
CA ARG A 231 7.75 6.44 10.67
C ARG A 231 8.59 6.93 9.49
N ALA A 232 8.57 6.22 8.38
CA ALA A 232 9.23 6.61 7.13
C ALA A 232 8.38 7.59 6.29
N GLY A 233 7.10 7.78 6.65
CA GLY A 233 6.20 8.74 6.01
C GLY A 233 5.07 8.11 5.20
N ASP A 234 5.00 6.78 5.13
CA ASP A 234 3.92 6.07 4.44
C ASP A 234 2.57 6.27 5.15
N ARG A 235 1.59 6.72 4.38
CA ARG A 235 0.22 6.96 4.83
C ARG A 235 -0.80 6.31 3.89
N GLU A 236 -0.33 5.55 2.91
CA GLU A 236 -1.14 5.10 1.79
C GLU A 236 -1.93 3.85 2.16
N VAL A 237 -3.21 3.85 1.82
CA VAL A 237 -4.07 2.67 1.84
C VAL A 237 -4.44 2.34 0.39
N THR A 238 -4.19 1.09 0.01
CA THR A 238 -4.50 0.56 -1.33
C THR A 238 -5.63 -0.43 -1.20
N CYS A 239 -6.78 -0.11 -1.79
CA CYS A 239 -7.96 -0.95 -1.84
C CYS A 239 -7.93 -1.81 -3.12
N LEU A 240 -8.17 -3.11 -2.96
CA LEU A 240 -8.10 -4.06 -4.07
C LEU A 240 -9.19 -5.12 -3.97
N PHE A 241 -9.60 -5.64 -5.12
CA PHE A 241 -10.41 -6.84 -5.20
C PHE A 241 -9.50 -8.06 -5.23
N GLY A 242 -9.95 -9.14 -4.58
CA GLY A 242 -9.25 -10.43 -4.54
C GLY A 242 -10.24 -11.58 -4.44
N ASN A 243 -9.76 -12.81 -4.65
CA ASN A 243 -10.60 -13.99 -4.47
C ASN A 243 -10.83 -14.31 -2.98
N THR A 244 -11.99 -14.86 -2.62
CA THR A 244 -12.30 -15.28 -1.25
C THR A 244 -11.60 -16.59 -0.85
N ASP A 245 -11.28 -17.44 -1.82
CA ASP A 245 -10.34 -18.56 -1.65
C ASP A 245 -8.91 -18.01 -1.61
N GLU A 246 -8.17 -18.35 -0.55
CA GLU A 246 -6.76 -17.96 -0.32
C GLU A 246 -5.85 -18.24 -1.53
N ARG A 247 -6.16 -19.28 -2.32
CA ARG A 247 -5.40 -19.64 -3.54
C ARG A 247 -6.19 -19.43 -4.83
N GLY A 248 -7.37 -18.82 -4.74
CA GLY A 248 -8.13 -18.41 -5.90
C GLY A 248 -7.46 -17.25 -6.63
N THR A 249 -7.70 -17.13 -7.93
CA THR A 249 -7.17 -16.04 -8.74
C THR A 249 -8.30 -15.37 -9.50
N LEU A 250 -8.05 -14.13 -9.93
CA LEU A 250 -8.91 -13.36 -10.80
C LEU A 250 -8.43 -13.49 -12.25
N THR A 251 -9.33 -13.28 -13.21
CA THR A 251 -8.98 -13.19 -14.63
C THR A 251 -9.89 -12.19 -15.33
N GLY A 252 -9.30 -11.28 -16.09
CA GLY A 252 -10.00 -10.11 -16.61
C GLY A 252 -10.07 -9.00 -15.56
N SER A 253 -10.32 -7.78 -16.02
CA SER A 253 -10.52 -6.65 -15.10
C SER A 253 -11.98 -6.61 -14.64
N LEU A 254 -12.18 -6.34 -13.35
CA LEU A 254 -13.48 -6.11 -12.70
C LEU A 254 -14.01 -4.68 -12.94
N ARG A 255 -13.25 -3.85 -13.66
CA ARG A 255 -13.57 -2.45 -13.89
C ARG A 255 -14.81 -2.26 -14.78
N THR A 256 -15.86 -1.75 -14.17
CA THR A 256 -17.09 -1.30 -14.83
C THR A 256 -17.36 0.14 -14.43
N ASP A 257 -16.60 1.09 -14.96
CA ASP A 257 -16.75 2.52 -14.66
C ASP A 257 -17.00 3.34 -15.94
N GLY A 258 -17.08 4.67 -15.82
CA GLY A 258 -17.32 5.56 -16.96
C GLY A 258 -16.24 5.52 -18.07
N THR A 259 -15.16 4.77 -17.90
CA THR A 259 -14.16 4.53 -18.95
C THR A 259 -14.39 3.24 -19.74
N THR A 260 -15.14 2.28 -19.17
CA THR A 260 -15.46 0.99 -19.80
C THR A 260 -16.92 0.85 -20.21
N LEU A 261 -17.82 1.60 -19.57
CA LEU A 261 -19.25 1.60 -19.83
C LEU A 261 -19.63 2.59 -20.94
N ASP A 262 -20.63 2.22 -21.75
CA ASP A 262 -21.28 3.19 -22.63
C ASP A 262 -22.21 4.16 -21.84
N PRO A 263 -22.66 5.27 -22.45
CA PRO A 263 -23.49 6.26 -21.74
C PRO A 263 -24.82 5.72 -21.21
N ASP A 264 -25.43 4.74 -21.87
CA ASP A 264 -26.71 4.16 -21.47
C ASP A 264 -26.51 3.24 -20.26
N GLN A 265 -25.50 2.37 -20.33
CA GLN A 265 -25.08 1.50 -19.23
C GLN A 265 -24.68 2.31 -17.99
N HIS A 266 -23.83 3.32 -18.15
CA HIS A 266 -23.39 4.18 -17.05
C HIS A 266 -24.59 4.89 -16.39
N THR A 267 -25.53 5.41 -17.19
CA THR A 267 -26.72 6.09 -16.65
C THR A 267 -27.63 5.14 -15.89
N TYR A 268 -27.81 3.92 -16.41
CA TYR A 268 -28.58 2.87 -15.72
C TYR A 268 -27.95 2.51 -14.37
N LEU A 269 -26.65 2.16 -14.35
CA LEU A 269 -25.95 1.74 -13.13
C LEU A 269 -25.84 2.87 -12.11
N ALA A 270 -25.63 4.12 -12.55
CA ALA A 270 -25.64 5.27 -11.66
C ALA A 270 -27.02 5.52 -11.00
N ALA A 271 -28.11 5.21 -11.71
CA ALA A 271 -29.45 5.26 -11.16
C ALA A 271 -29.68 4.12 -10.16
N GLU A 272 -29.25 2.90 -10.51
CA GLU A 272 -29.35 1.70 -9.66
C GLU A 272 -28.58 1.86 -8.34
N LEU A 273 -27.38 2.46 -8.39
CA LEU A 273 -26.56 2.77 -7.21
C LEU A 273 -27.31 3.60 -6.15
N GLN A 274 -28.26 4.45 -6.55
CA GLN A 274 -29.05 5.22 -5.58
C GLN A 274 -29.83 4.32 -4.64
N LEU A 275 -30.42 3.25 -5.17
CA LEU A 275 -31.16 2.26 -4.40
C LEU A 275 -30.21 1.42 -3.57
N TYR A 276 -29.13 0.93 -4.16
CA TYR A 276 -28.15 0.11 -3.46
C TYR A 276 -27.57 0.79 -2.22
N LEU A 277 -27.11 2.03 -2.32
CA LEU A 277 -26.61 2.78 -1.17
C LEU A 277 -27.65 2.95 -0.06
N ALA A 278 -28.94 3.05 -0.40
CA ALA A 278 -30.00 3.13 0.61
C ALA A 278 -30.31 1.76 1.22
N MET A 279 -30.23 0.67 0.44
CA MET A 279 -30.41 -0.69 0.92
C MET A 279 -29.28 -1.10 1.87
N ASP A 280 -28.04 -0.73 1.57
CA ASP A 280 -26.86 -1.01 2.40
C ASP A 280 -26.93 -0.33 3.79
N GLU A 281 -27.76 0.72 3.94
CA GLU A 281 -28.04 1.38 5.23
C GLU A 281 -29.08 0.63 6.10
N MET A 282 -29.47 -0.61 5.74
CA MET A 282 -30.47 -1.38 6.48
C MET A 282 -30.03 -1.61 7.94
N PRO A 283 -30.90 -1.35 8.94
CA PRO A 283 -30.57 -1.55 10.35
C PRO A 283 -30.55 -3.04 10.72
N VAL A 284 -29.43 -3.73 10.49
CA VAL A 284 -29.30 -5.19 10.71
C VAL A 284 -29.11 -5.61 12.18
N GLU A 285 -28.75 -4.70 13.09
CA GLU A 285 -28.43 -5.06 14.49
C GLU A 285 -29.65 -5.45 15.33
N ARG A 286 -30.84 -4.93 14.97
CA ARG A 286 -32.09 -5.13 15.70
C ARG A 286 -33.19 -5.33 14.69
N THR A 287 -34.23 -6.10 15.02
CA THR A 287 -35.35 -6.32 14.10
C THR A 287 -36.37 -5.17 14.15
N ALA A 288 -37.35 -5.14 13.24
CA ALA A 288 -38.40 -4.11 13.26
C ALA A 288 -39.29 -4.21 14.52
N GLU A 289 -39.41 -5.38 15.13
CA GLU A 289 -40.07 -5.60 16.41
C GLU A 289 -39.32 -4.91 17.56
N GLU A 290 -37.99 -4.85 17.47
CA GLU A 290 -37.12 -4.28 18.49
C GLU A 290 -36.86 -2.78 18.28
N ASP A 291 -36.79 -2.32 17.02
CA ASP A 291 -36.62 -0.92 16.66
C ASP A 291 -37.36 -0.53 15.38
N LEU A 292 -38.68 -0.43 15.49
CA LEU A 292 -39.52 0.06 14.39
C LEU A 292 -39.15 1.47 13.91
N ALA A 293 -38.62 2.34 14.80
CA ALA A 293 -38.28 3.71 14.43
C ALA A 293 -37.09 3.76 13.46
N ALA A 294 -36.06 2.94 13.68
CA ALA A 294 -34.94 2.81 12.76
C ALA A 294 -35.39 2.28 11.39
N HIS A 295 -36.25 1.25 11.38
CA HIS A 295 -36.75 0.61 10.16
C HIS A 295 -37.65 1.54 9.33
N THR A 296 -38.59 2.24 9.97
CA THR A 296 -39.45 3.22 9.30
C THR A 296 -38.66 4.42 8.76
N PHE A 297 -37.61 4.84 9.47
CA PHE A 297 -36.66 5.85 8.97
C PHE A 297 -35.89 5.35 7.74
N TRP A 298 -35.36 4.13 7.79
CA TRP A 298 -34.70 3.48 6.65
C TRP A 298 -35.65 3.34 5.45
N ALA A 299 -36.89 2.88 5.64
CA ALA A 299 -37.89 2.81 4.57
C ALA A 299 -38.17 4.18 3.92
N THR A 300 -38.09 5.27 4.69
CA THR A 300 -38.16 6.64 4.14
C THR A 300 -37.00 6.94 3.20
N ARG A 301 -35.78 6.53 3.58
CA ARG A 301 -34.55 6.70 2.78
C ARG A 301 -34.63 5.91 1.48
N VAL A 302 -35.07 4.65 1.55
CA VAL A 302 -35.24 3.77 0.37
C VAL A 302 -36.32 4.32 -0.57
N SER A 303 -37.46 4.77 -0.05
CA SER A 303 -38.51 5.41 -0.86
C SER A 303 -37.96 6.65 -1.61
N ALA A 304 -37.16 7.48 -0.95
CA ALA A 304 -36.53 8.64 -1.59
C ALA A 304 -35.45 8.23 -2.62
N ALA A 305 -34.76 7.11 -2.42
CA ALA A 305 -33.79 6.58 -3.37
C ALA A 305 -34.47 6.05 -4.65
N LEU A 306 -35.56 5.30 -4.52
CA LEU A 306 -36.38 4.83 -5.65
C LEU A 306 -36.94 6.00 -6.48
N ASP A 307 -37.32 7.10 -5.81
CA ASP A 307 -37.73 8.33 -6.50
C ASP A 307 -36.59 8.91 -7.36
N ARG A 308 -35.37 8.97 -6.82
CA ARG A 308 -34.18 9.44 -7.56
C ARG A 308 -33.86 8.49 -8.72
N GLN A 309 -33.81 7.19 -8.48
CA GLN A 309 -33.52 6.18 -9.51
C GLN A 309 -34.52 6.27 -10.66
N THR A 310 -35.82 6.21 -10.37
CA THR A 310 -36.85 6.29 -11.43
C THR A 310 -36.87 7.66 -12.12
N GLY A 311 -36.52 8.74 -11.42
CA GLY A 311 -36.33 10.07 -12.00
C GLY A 311 -35.19 10.10 -13.02
N MET A 312 -34.03 9.53 -12.68
CA MET A 312 -32.88 9.39 -13.59
C MET A 312 -33.23 8.51 -14.80
N LEU A 313 -33.86 7.36 -14.58
CA LEU A 313 -34.25 6.45 -15.65
C LEU A 313 -35.25 7.09 -16.64
N ARG A 314 -36.22 7.88 -16.15
CA ARG A 314 -37.16 8.61 -17.03
C ARG A 314 -36.51 9.79 -17.74
N GLY A 315 -35.49 10.39 -17.14
CA GLY A 315 -34.78 11.56 -17.69
C GLY A 315 -33.85 11.21 -18.85
N HIS A 316 -33.50 9.94 -19.02
CA HIS A 316 -32.58 9.46 -20.04
C HIS A 316 -33.29 9.01 -21.33
N SER A 317 -32.63 9.19 -22.47
CA SER A 317 -33.17 8.79 -23.78
C SER A 317 -32.61 7.42 -24.18
N TRP A 318 -33.40 6.37 -23.97
CA TRP A 318 -32.96 4.99 -24.19
C TRP A 318 -32.95 4.55 -25.66
N PRO A 319 -32.05 3.62 -26.04
CA PRO A 319 -32.13 2.83 -27.26
C PRO A 319 -33.50 2.16 -27.44
N ALA A 320 -33.91 1.94 -28.69
CA ALA A 320 -35.26 1.49 -29.02
C ALA A 320 -35.62 0.12 -28.42
N ASP A 321 -34.63 -0.76 -28.29
CA ASP A 321 -34.71 -2.07 -27.63
C ASP A 321 -34.79 -1.97 -26.10
N ALA A 322 -34.11 -1.00 -25.48
CA ALA A 322 -34.13 -0.78 -24.03
C ALA A 322 -35.35 0.03 -23.52
N GLN A 323 -36.01 0.82 -24.37
CA GLN A 323 -37.14 1.69 -23.95
C GLN A 323 -38.25 0.96 -23.21
N ARG A 324 -38.71 -0.18 -23.73
CA ARG A 324 -39.81 -0.95 -23.10
C ARG A 324 -39.36 -1.66 -21.83
N PRO A 325 -38.24 -2.41 -21.81
CA PRO A 325 -37.72 -3.02 -20.60
C PRO A 325 -37.48 -2.01 -19.46
N VAL A 326 -36.83 -0.88 -19.73
CA VAL A 326 -36.58 0.14 -18.70
C VAL A 326 -37.88 0.77 -18.21
N ALA A 327 -38.87 1.01 -19.09
CA ALA A 327 -40.16 1.52 -18.66
C ALA A 327 -40.94 0.52 -17.78
N ALA A 328 -40.81 -0.78 -18.02
CA ALA A 328 -41.38 -1.82 -17.17
C ALA A 328 -40.74 -1.83 -15.79
N LEU A 329 -39.40 -1.81 -15.71
CA LEU A 329 -38.66 -1.68 -14.45
C LEU A 329 -39.09 -0.43 -13.68
N VAL A 330 -39.19 0.73 -14.34
CA VAL A 330 -39.62 1.98 -13.71
C VAL A 330 -41.02 1.86 -13.09
N ALA A 331 -41.93 1.09 -13.70
CA ALA A 331 -43.28 0.90 -13.16
C ALA A 331 -43.29 0.03 -11.89
N ASP A 332 -42.43 -0.99 -11.83
CA ASP A 332 -42.27 -1.82 -10.63
C ASP A 332 -41.61 -1.03 -9.51
N LEU A 333 -40.54 -0.29 -9.81
CA LEU A 333 -39.85 0.59 -8.84
C LEU A 333 -40.76 1.72 -8.31
N ASP A 334 -41.67 2.26 -9.13
CA ASP A 334 -42.69 3.20 -8.68
C ASP A 334 -43.65 2.60 -7.67
N THR A 335 -43.96 1.31 -7.83
CA THR A 335 -44.84 0.56 -6.94
C THR A 335 -44.10 0.21 -5.66
N ALA A 336 -42.85 -0.26 -5.76
CA ALA A 336 -41.96 -0.46 -4.62
C ALA A 336 -41.80 0.82 -3.79
N ARG A 337 -41.64 1.99 -4.44
CA ARG A 337 -41.55 3.29 -3.77
C ARG A 337 -42.79 3.58 -2.92
N LYS A 338 -43.99 3.25 -3.44
CA LYS A 338 -45.25 3.45 -2.71
C LYS A 338 -45.35 2.52 -1.51
N GLU A 339 -44.98 1.25 -1.69
CA GLU A 339 -44.95 0.25 -0.62
C GLU A 339 -43.94 0.64 0.48
N PHE A 340 -42.70 1.01 0.15
CA PHE A 340 -41.77 1.60 1.14
C PHE A 340 -42.31 2.88 1.78
N GLY A 341 -43.05 3.67 1.01
CA GLY A 341 -43.78 4.82 1.55
C GLY A 341 -44.81 4.40 2.61
N LEU A 342 -45.51 3.28 2.43
CA LEU A 342 -46.43 2.73 3.44
C LEU A 342 -45.66 2.16 4.63
N ALA A 343 -44.59 1.38 4.40
CA ALA A 343 -43.71 0.85 5.43
C ALA A 343 -43.14 1.98 6.32
N SER A 344 -42.74 3.12 5.75
CA SER A 344 -42.23 4.28 6.50
C SER A 344 -43.23 4.91 7.48
N ARG A 345 -44.53 4.60 7.33
CA ARG A 345 -45.61 5.09 8.19
C ARG A 345 -46.25 3.97 9.02
N ALA A 346 -45.67 2.78 9.00
CA ALA A 346 -46.15 1.65 9.77
C ALA A 346 -46.14 1.97 11.28
N THR A 347 -47.16 1.49 11.99
CA THR A 347 -47.31 1.68 13.44
C THR A 347 -46.91 0.46 14.26
N ASP A 348 -46.63 -0.64 13.59
CA ASP A 348 -46.20 -1.93 14.14
C ASP A 348 -45.32 -2.67 13.12
N ALA A 349 -44.62 -3.69 13.59
CA ALA A 349 -43.68 -4.47 12.77
C ALA A 349 -44.39 -5.28 11.68
N ASP A 350 -45.57 -5.83 11.96
CA ASP A 350 -46.34 -6.62 10.98
C ASP A 350 -46.68 -5.79 9.74
N ALA A 351 -47.19 -4.57 9.93
CA ALA A 351 -47.48 -3.66 8.83
C ALA A 351 -46.20 -3.18 8.12
N TYR A 352 -45.09 -3.04 8.85
CA TYR A 352 -43.80 -2.70 8.25
C TYR A 352 -43.36 -3.80 7.29
N TYR A 353 -43.29 -5.06 7.75
CA TYR A 353 -42.86 -6.20 6.94
C TYR A 353 -43.81 -6.47 5.77
N GLU A 354 -45.13 -6.37 5.99
CA GLU A 354 -46.11 -6.54 4.90
C GLU A 354 -45.80 -5.62 3.71
N HIS A 355 -45.40 -4.38 3.97
CA HIS A 355 -45.11 -3.40 2.94
C HIS A 355 -43.66 -3.47 2.44
N SER A 356 -42.66 -3.70 3.30
CA SER A 356 -41.27 -3.84 2.85
C SER A 356 -41.09 -5.07 1.96
N ASP A 357 -41.70 -6.20 2.30
CA ASP A 357 -41.53 -7.45 1.55
C ASP A 357 -42.15 -7.36 0.16
N LYS A 358 -43.32 -6.72 0.05
CA LYS A 358 -43.94 -6.39 -1.25
C LYS A 358 -43.04 -5.48 -2.09
N ALA A 359 -42.39 -4.51 -1.46
CA ALA A 359 -41.49 -3.60 -2.15
C ALA A 359 -40.22 -4.30 -2.65
N ILE A 360 -39.61 -5.15 -1.81
CA ILE A 360 -38.41 -5.93 -2.15
C ILE A 360 -38.71 -6.89 -3.30
N ALA A 361 -39.83 -7.61 -3.26
CA ALA A 361 -40.23 -8.51 -4.35
C ALA A 361 -40.40 -7.79 -5.71
N LEU A 362 -40.72 -6.49 -5.71
CA LEU A 362 -40.81 -5.67 -6.92
C LEU A 362 -39.45 -5.16 -7.40
N ILE A 363 -38.50 -4.95 -6.48
CA ILE A 363 -37.12 -4.59 -6.79
C ILE A 363 -36.41 -5.77 -7.45
N ASP A 364 -36.62 -6.98 -6.93
CA ASP A 364 -36.01 -8.23 -7.41
C ASP A 364 -36.77 -8.88 -8.57
N ALA A 365 -37.76 -8.18 -9.15
CA ALA A 365 -38.58 -8.69 -10.22
C ALA A 365 -37.79 -8.90 -11.53
N ASP A 366 -38.28 -9.81 -12.38
CA ASP A 366 -37.72 -10.11 -13.71
C ASP A 366 -37.59 -8.87 -14.63
N THR A 367 -38.27 -7.76 -14.32
CA THR A 367 -38.13 -6.50 -15.06
C THR A 367 -36.76 -5.87 -14.92
N ALA A 368 -36.06 -6.07 -13.78
CA ALA A 368 -34.66 -5.67 -13.61
C ALA A 368 -33.76 -6.45 -14.58
N VAL A 369 -33.91 -7.78 -14.62
CA VAL A 369 -33.20 -8.66 -15.56
C VAL A 369 -33.47 -8.25 -17.01
N GLY A 370 -34.72 -7.97 -17.35
CA GLY A 370 -35.11 -7.53 -18.69
C GLY A 370 -34.49 -6.20 -19.10
N ALA A 371 -34.43 -5.22 -18.20
CA ALA A 371 -33.79 -3.92 -18.46
C ALA A 371 -32.27 -4.07 -18.66
N ARG A 372 -31.61 -4.84 -17.80
CA ARG A 372 -30.17 -5.11 -17.85
C ARG A 372 -29.78 -5.86 -19.11
N ALA A 373 -30.53 -6.90 -19.48
CA ALA A 373 -30.33 -7.66 -20.72
C ALA A 373 -30.41 -6.76 -21.96
N ALA A 374 -31.35 -5.81 -22.00
CA ALA A 374 -31.50 -4.88 -23.11
C ALA A 374 -30.36 -3.86 -23.23
N LEU A 375 -29.59 -3.66 -22.15
CA LEU A 375 -28.41 -2.79 -22.09
C LEU A 375 -27.09 -3.57 -22.18
N GLY A 376 -27.15 -4.90 -22.36
CA GLY A 376 -25.96 -5.75 -22.39
C GLY A 376 -25.18 -5.77 -21.07
N LEU A 377 -25.85 -5.52 -19.95
CA LEU A 377 -25.30 -5.65 -18.59
C LEU A 377 -25.45 -7.08 -18.08
N ASP A 378 -24.77 -7.42 -16.97
CA ASP A 378 -24.92 -8.74 -16.37
C ASP A 378 -26.38 -8.98 -15.92
N THR A 379 -26.87 -10.20 -16.05
CA THR A 379 -28.27 -10.57 -15.82
C THR A 379 -28.45 -11.56 -14.67
N THR A 380 -27.36 -11.95 -14.01
CA THR A 380 -27.39 -12.81 -12.83
C THR A 380 -27.38 -11.94 -11.58
N PRO A 381 -28.49 -11.92 -10.80
CA PRO A 381 -28.51 -11.20 -9.54
C PRO A 381 -27.41 -11.73 -8.61
N PRO A 382 -26.74 -10.84 -7.86
CA PRO A 382 -25.80 -11.26 -6.82
C PRO A 382 -26.54 -12.10 -5.76
N VAL A 383 -25.87 -13.14 -5.27
CA VAL A 383 -26.39 -13.96 -4.17
C VAL A 383 -26.04 -13.25 -2.87
N TYR A 384 -27.02 -12.65 -2.21
CA TYR A 384 -26.86 -12.17 -0.85
C TYR A 384 -27.04 -13.36 0.10
N GLU A 385 -26.01 -13.72 0.86
CA GLU A 385 -26.18 -14.71 1.92
C GLU A 385 -27.21 -14.19 2.91
N GLU A 386 -28.33 -14.91 3.06
CA GLU A 386 -29.29 -14.63 4.12
C GLU A 386 -28.56 -14.78 5.45
N THR A 387 -28.44 -13.70 6.23
CA THR A 387 -27.94 -13.75 7.61
C THR A 387 -28.99 -14.45 8.50
N GLY A 388 -29.19 -15.74 8.28
CA GLY A 388 -29.99 -16.63 9.10
C GLY A 388 -29.06 -17.40 10.05
N GLU A 389 -29.18 -17.10 11.35
CA GLU A 389 -28.75 -17.89 12.50
C GLU A 389 -27.81 -19.09 12.24
N GLU A 390 -26.50 -18.84 12.22
CA GLU A 390 -25.43 -19.58 12.95
C GLU A 390 -24.05 -19.13 12.42
N GLY A 391 -23.45 -18.13 13.08
CA GLY A 391 -22.00 -17.91 13.04
C GLY A 391 -21.40 -17.45 11.70
N GLY A 392 -21.61 -16.18 11.35
CA GLY A 392 -20.92 -15.52 10.24
C GLY A 392 -21.34 -14.08 10.17
N GLY A 393 -20.88 -13.26 11.13
CA GLY A 393 -20.93 -11.82 10.91
C GLY A 393 -20.14 -11.54 9.65
N ALA A 394 -20.68 -10.72 8.74
CA ALA A 394 -19.95 -10.21 7.58
C ALA A 394 -18.51 -9.95 8.02
N GLU A 395 -17.57 -10.78 7.56
CA GLU A 395 -16.20 -10.65 8.01
C GLU A 395 -15.77 -9.27 7.53
N PRO A 396 -15.39 -8.34 8.44
CA PRO A 396 -14.83 -7.08 8.01
C PRO A 396 -13.67 -7.39 7.06
N GLY A 397 -13.52 -6.59 5.99
CA GLY A 397 -12.69 -6.92 4.85
C GLY A 397 -11.33 -7.44 5.29
N LYS A 398 -10.83 -8.48 4.63
CA LYS A 398 -9.69 -9.22 5.18
C LYS A 398 -8.42 -8.38 5.10
N GLN A 399 -7.82 -8.10 6.25
CA GLN A 399 -6.47 -7.57 6.27
C GLN A 399 -5.53 -8.62 5.69
N VAL A 400 -4.80 -8.20 4.67
CA VAL A 400 -3.81 -9.00 3.95
C VAL A 400 -2.43 -8.77 4.51
#